data_AF-A0A2D8SFD8-F1
#
_entry.id   AF-A0A2D8SFD8-F1
#
_cell.length_a   1.000
_cell.length_b   1.000
_cell.length_c   1.000
_cell.angle_alpha   90.00
_cell.angle_beta   90.00
_cell.angle_gamma   90.00
#
_symmetry.space_group_name_H-M   'P 1'
#
loop_
_entity.id
_entity.type
_entity.pdbx_description
1 polymer ?
#
loop_
_entity_poly.entity_id
_entity_poly.type
_entity_poly.pdbx_seq_one_letter_code
_entity_poly.pdbx_strand_id
1 'polypeptide(L)'
;MALFILRRIAIMLFTSLCLTFVVFFLTNLYPNLEKMAKTQGNFRMNDDAVLSFLENRGYLLPLPIKYGEWLGVYPGYVIEGSDGEIRGRCFKSDQIPSDAPRYCGILQGYWGYSTRFKSDVWGIVTTRLGLTGILLFWVMALMVPSALIIGILAG
;
A
#
# COMPACT_ATOMS: atom_id res chain seq x y z
N MET A 1 30.22 -18.02 9.18
CA MET A 1 29.60 -17.39 7.98
C MET A 1 28.10 -17.18 8.10
N ALA A 2 27.31 -18.16 8.57
CA ALA A 2 25.85 -18.01 8.72
C ALA A 2 25.42 -16.84 9.64
N LEU A 3 26.11 -16.63 10.76
CA LEU A 3 25.84 -15.55 11.72
C LEU A 3 26.07 -14.16 11.12
N PHE A 4 27.03 -14.02 10.20
CA PHE A 4 27.28 -12.78 9.46
C PHE A 4 26.15 -12.47 8.47
N ILE A 5 25.69 -13.50 7.74
CA ILE A 5 24.58 -13.37 6.79
C ILE A 5 23.28 -13.02 7.53
N LEU A 6 22.98 -13.71 8.63
CA LEU A 6 21.78 -13.45 9.44
C LEU A 6 21.78 -12.03 10.00
N ARG A 7 22.93 -11.57 10.54
CA ARG A 7 23.06 -10.19 11.04
C ARG A 7 22.82 -9.16 9.94
N ARG A 8 23.33 -9.40 8.73
CA ARG A 8 23.17 -8.47 7.60
C ARG A 8 21.72 -8.44 7.10
N ILE A 9 21.07 -9.60 6.97
CA ILE A 9 19.66 -9.70 6.59
C ILE A 9 18.78 -9.01 7.64
N ALA A 10 19.04 -9.25 8.93
CA ALA A 10 18.29 -8.61 10.01
C ALA A 10 18.41 -7.08 9.95
N ILE A 11 19.61 -6.54 9.74
CA ILE A 11 19.82 -5.08 9.62
C ILE A 11 19.09 -4.54 8.38
N MET A 12 19.19 -5.19 7.22
CA MET A 12 18.52 -4.74 6.00
C MET A 12 16.99 -4.76 6.14
N LEU A 13 16.44 -5.78 6.80
CA LEU A 13 15.00 -5.91 7.01
C LEU A 13 14.51 -4.88 8.04
N PHE A 14 15.29 -4.64 9.09
CA PHE A 14 14.98 -3.61 10.09
C PHE A 14 14.98 -2.21 9.48
N THR A 15 16.01 -1.85 8.70
CA THR A 15 16.05 -0.53 8.05
C THR A 15 14.91 -0.37 7.04
N SER A 16 14.61 -1.42 6.27
CA SER A 16 13.45 -1.43 5.36
C SER A 16 12.14 -1.20 6.12
N LEU A 17 11.92 -1.89 7.25
CA LEU A 17 10.73 -1.74 8.07
C LEU A 17 10.62 -0.33 8.67
N CYS A 18 11.73 0.27 9.11
CA CYS A 18 11.75 1.65 9.57
C CYS A 18 11.34 2.63 8.44
N LEU A 19 11.89 2.46 7.23
CA LEU A 19 11.56 3.30 6.09
C LEU A 19 10.09 3.16 5.67
N THR A 20 9.55 1.93 5.62
CA THR A 20 8.14 1.71 5.32
C THR A 20 7.24 2.34 6.37
N PHE A 21 7.61 2.26 7.66
CA PHE A 21 6.88 2.91 8.73
C PHE A 21 6.87 4.44 8.58
N VAL A 22 8.01 5.07 8.27
CA VAL A 22 8.11 6.53 8.05
C VAL A 22 7.23 6.96 6.88
N VAL A 23 7.29 6.25 5.74
CA VAL A 23 6.43 6.55 4.58
C VAL A 23 4.96 6.34 4.92
N PHE A 24 4.63 5.28 5.66
CA PHE A 24 3.27 5.01 6.12
C PHE A 24 2.75 6.13 7.02
N PHE A 25 3.57 6.61 7.95
CA PHE A 25 3.24 7.75 8.82
C PHE A 25 2.93 9.01 8.01
N LEU A 26 3.81 9.39 7.08
CA LEU A 26 3.64 10.58 6.25
C LEU A 26 2.37 10.51 5.38
N THR A 27 2.03 9.32 4.87
CA THR A 27 0.84 9.10 4.05
C THR A 27 -0.46 9.04 4.86
N ASN A 28 -0.40 8.66 6.14
CA ASN A 28 -1.54 8.57 7.05
C ASN A 28 -1.73 9.80 7.95
N LEU A 29 -1.06 10.91 7.65
CA LEU A 29 -1.32 12.18 8.32
C LEU A 29 -2.77 12.62 8.07
N TYR A 30 -3.41 13.18 9.10
CA TYR A 30 -4.78 13.69 9.05
C TYR A 30 -5.10 14.53 7.79
N PRO A 31 -4.31 15.54 7.39
CA PRO A 31 -4.60 16.34 6.19
C PRO A 31 -4.61 15.52 4.88
N ASN A 32 -3.86 14.42 4.80
CA ASN A 32 -3.90 13.53 3.63
C ASN A 32 -5.16 12.66 3.64
N LEU A 33 -5.58 12.21 4.83
CA LEU A 33 -6.82 11.45 5.02
C LEU A 33 -8.06 12.30 4.74
N GLU A 34 -8.07 13.57 5.17
CA GLU A 34 -9.15 14.52 4.88
C GLU A 34 -9.32 14.73 3.36
N LYS A 35 -8.22 14.96 2.64
CA LYS A 35 -8.23 15.09 1.18
C LYS A 35 -8.78 13.81 0.51
N MET A 36 -8.40 12.65 1.04
CA MET A 36 -8.91 11.36 0.57
C MET A 36 -10.41 11.20 0.83
N ALA A 37 -10.91 11.61 1.99
CA ALA A 37 -12.34 11.57 2.32
C ALA A 37 -13.16 12.48 1.40
N LYS A 38 -12.72 13.73 1.21
CA LYS A 38 -13.40 14.71 0.35
C LYS A 38 -13.41 14.29 -1.13
N THR A 39 -12.38 13.59 -1.60
CA THR A 39 -12.32 13.09 -2.99
C THR A 39 -13.16 11.82 -3.23
N GLN A 40 -13.39 11.00 -2.20
CA GLN A 40 -14.19 9.77 -2.33
C GLN A 40 -15.67 9.97 -2.00
N GLY A 41 -15.99 10.80 -1.01
CA GLY A 41 -17.35 11.11 -0.59
C GLY A 41 -17.91 12.29 -1.39
N ASN A 42 -17.86 13.47 -0.79
CA ASN A 42 -18.31 14.70 -1.42
C ASN A 42 -17.33 15.83 -1.10
N PHE A 43 -16.92 16.61 -2.11
CA PHE A 43 -15.98 17.73 -1.95
C PHE A 43 -16.50 18.81 -0.99
N ARG A 44 -17.82 18.85 -0.75
CA ARG A 44 -18.50 19.81 0.13
C ARG A 44 -18.79 19.26 1.54
N MET A 45 -18.19 18.14 1.94
CA MET A 45 -18.36 17.62 3.30
C MET A 45 -17.83 18.59 4.35
N ASN A 46 -18.62 18.81 5.40
CA ASN A 46 -18.20 19.50 6.62
C ASN A 46 -17.20 18.63 7.41
N ASP A 47 -16.46 19.23 8.34
CA ASP A 47 -15.41 18.54 9.10
C ASP A 47 -15.97 17.38 9.95
N ASP A 48 -17.16 17.53 10.53
CA ASP A 48 -17.84 16.45 11.26
C ASP A 48 -18.15 15.23 10.36
N ALA A 49 -18.52 15.51 9.11
CA ALA A 49 -18.80 14.47 8.13
C ALA A 49 -17.51 13.78 7.65
N VAL A 50 -16.39 14.50 7.60
CA VAL A 50 -15.07 13.90 7.35
C VAL A 50 -14.67 12.97 8.48
N LEU A 51 -14.85 13.41 9.74
CA LEU A 51 -14.52 12.59 10.90
C LEU A 51 -15.33 11.29 10.93
N SER A 52 -16.65 11.36 10.72
CA SER A 52 -17.48 10.16 10.64
C SER A 52 -17.07 9.25 9.48
N PHE A 53 -16.71 9.81 8.32
CA PHE A 53 -16.21 9.04 7.19
C PHE A 53 -14.91 8.29 7.52
N LEU A 54 -13.98 8.96 8.22
CA LEU A 54 -12.69 8.40 8.61
C LEU A 54 -12.83 7.36 9.72
N GLU A 55 -13.70 7.61 10.69
CA GLU A 55 -14.00 6.71 11.81
C GLU A 55 -14.64 5.42 11.31
N ASN A 56 -15.68 5.52 10.48
CA ASN A 56 -16.40 4.38 9.89
C ASN A 56 -15.50 3.44 9.05
N ARG A 57 -14.28 3.88 8.69
CA ARG A 57 -13.30 3.13 7.88
C ARG A 57 -12.00 2.85 8.62
N GLY A 58 -11.95 3.06 9.93
CA GLY A 58 -10.78 2.73 10.77
C GLY A 58 -9.56 3.62 10.53
N TYR A 59 -9.70 4.75 9.83
CA TYR A 59 -8.57 5.65 9.58
C TYR A 59 -8.13 6.43 10.83
N LEU A 60 -9.00 6.55 11.83
CA LEU A 60 -8.70 7.21 13.12
C LEU A 60 -8.07 6.28 14.16
N LEU A 61 -7.87 4.99 13.84
CA LEU A 61 -7.18 4.07 14.73
C LEU A 61 -5.74 4.53 15.01
N PRO A 62 -5.16 4.18 16.19
CA PRO A 62 -3.76 4.44 16.50
C PRO A 62 -2.82 3.98 15.38
N LEU A 63 -1.84 4.80 15.02
CA LEU A 63 -0.91 4.53 13.92
C LEU A 63 -0.21 3.15 13.98
N PRO A 64 0.27 2.67 15.15
CA PRO A 64 0.87 1.34 15.24
C PRO A 64 -0.10 0.21 14.88
N ILE A 65 -1.38 0.37 15.22
CA ILE A 65 -2.44 -0.60 14.92
C ILE A 65 -2.66 -0.62 13.41
N LYS A 66 -2.87 0.55 12.77
CA LYS A 66 -3.04 0.66 11.32
C LYS A 66 -1.86 0.07 10.54
N TYR A 67 -0.64 0.30 11.01
CA TYR A 67 0.57 -0.27 10.40
C TYR A 67 0.65 -1.80 10.59
N GLY A 68 0.33 -2.28 11.79
CA GLY A 68 0.29 -3.71 12.10
C GLY A 68 -0.76 -4.45 11.27
N GLU A 69 -1.93 -3.85 11.07
CA GLU A 69 -2.94 -4.34 10.16
C GLU A 69 -2.38 -4.37 8.73
N TRP A 70 -1.84 -3.24 8.25
CA TRP A 70 -1.29 -3.12 6.90
C TRP A 70 -0.27 -4.23 6.58
N LEU A 71 0.66 -4.45 7.50
CA LEU A 71 1.69 -5.46 7.39
C LEU A 71 1.13 -6.88 7.53
N GLY A 72 0.03 -7.04 8.27
CA GLY A 72 -0.69 -8.30 8.46
C GLY A 72 -0.43 -8.98 9.80
N VAL A 73 0.19 -8.29 10.76
CA VAL A 73 0.49 -8.84 12.10
C VAL A 73 -0.65 -8.58 13.08
N TYR A 74 -1.49 -7.57 12.82
CA TYR A 74 -2.65 -7.23 13.63
C TYR A 74 -3.95 -7.65 12.93
N PRO A 75 -4.99 -8.10 13.67
CA PRO A 75 -6.29 -8.41 13.07
C PRO A 75 -6.86 -7.19 12.36
N GLY A 76 -7.47 -7.38 11.19
CA GLY A 76 -8.09 -6.28 10.45
C GLY A 76 -9.27 -5.67 11.21
N TYR A 77 -9.46 -4.36 11.10
CA TYR A 77 -10.62 -3.70 11.70
C TYR A 77 -11.93 -4.23 11.10
N VAL A 78 -12.97 -4.24 11.93
CA VAL A 78 -14.36 -4.45 11.57
C VAL A 78 -15.17 -3.41 12.34
N ILE A 79 -15.81 -2.49 11.61
CA ILE A 79 -16.55 -1.37 12.18
C ILE A 79 -17.94 -1.37 11.56
N GLU A 80 -18.96 -1.32 12.41
CA GLU A 80 -20.32 -1.03 12.00
C GLU A 80 -20.42 0.49 11.81
N GLY A 81 -20.57 0.93 10.57
CA GLY A 81 -20.63 2.35 10.25
C GLY A 81 -21.94 2.99 10.72
N SER A 82 -21.94 4.32 10.85
CA SER A 82 -23.16 5.11 11.12
C SER A 82 -24.31 4.88 10.13
N ASP A 83 -24.00 4.35 8.94
CA ASP A 83 -24.95 4.07 7.86
C ASP A 83 -25.59 2.67 7.98
N GLY A 84 -25.19 1.87 8.97
CA GLY A 84 -25.63 0.47 9.14
C GLY A 84 -24.86 -0.56 8.31
N GLU A 85 -23.92 -0.13 7.46
CA GLU A 85 -23.02 -1.02 6.71
C GLU A 85 -21.84 -1.46 7.59
N ILE A 86 -21.53 -2.77 7.56
CA ILE A 86 -20.34 -3.31 8.22
C ILE A 86 -19.17 -3.17 7.25
N ARG A 87 -18.14 -2.42 7.67
CA ARG A 87 -16.93 -2.22 6.87
C ARG A 87 -15.76 -2.89 7.56
N GLY A 88 -15.02 -3.69 6.81
CA GLY A 88 -13.83 -4.36 7.30
C GLY A 88 -12.67 -4.22 6.34
N ARG A 89 -11.45 -4.40 6.86
CA ARG A 89 -10.27 -4.37 6.01
C ARG A 89 -10.11 -5.63 5.14
N CYS A 90 -10.55 -6.77 5.67
CA CYS A 90 -10.33 -8.10 5.09
C CYS A 90 -11.48 -8.60 4.20
N PHE A 91 -12.57 -7.85 4.11
CA PHE A 91 -13.72 -8.18 3.24
C PHE A 91 -14.28 -6.90 2.62
N LYS A 92 -14.94 -7.04 1.46
CA LYS A 92 -15.48 -5.91 0.68
C LYS A 92 -17.01 -5.85 0.67
N SER A 93 -17.68 -6.78 1.35
CA SER A 93 -19.14 -6.90 1.38
C SER A 93 -19.71 -6.27 2.65
N ASP A 94 -20.94 -5.75 2.55
CA ASP A 94 -21.69 -5.19 3.69
C ASP A 94 -22.06 -6.24 4.74
N GLN A 95 -21.86 -7.52 4.43
CA GLN A 95 -21.99 -8.63 5.36
C GLN A 95 -20.61 -9.22 5.64
N ILE A 96 -20.38 -9.59 6.90
CA ILE A 96 -19.19 -10.36 7.30
C ILE A 96 -19.33 -11.74 6.68
N PRO A 97 -18.48 -12.11 5.70
CA PRO A 97 -18.47 -13.47 5.19
C PRO A 97 -18.08 -14.42 6.33
N SER A 98 -18.77 -15.55 6.48
CA SER A 98 -18.43 -16.58 7.48
C SER A 98 -17.01 -17.15 7.34
N ASP A 99 -16.37 -16.91 6.19
CA ASP A 99 -15.02 -17.36 5.84
C ASP A 99 -14.00 -16.20 5.75
N ALA A 100 -14.32 -15.02 6.30
CA ALA A 100 -13.40 -13.89 6.23
C ALA A 100 -12.17 -14.11 7.13
N PRO A 101 -10.94 -14.00 6.58
CA PRO A 101 -9.74 -14.17 7.37
C PRO A 101 -9.58 -13.02 8.36
N ARG A 102 -9.24 -13.35 9.62
CA ARG A 102 -9.00 -12.36 10.67
C ARG A 102 -7.76 -11.50 10.41
N TYR A 103 -6.79 -12.05 9.68
CA TYR A 103 -5.55 -11.38 9.31
C TYR A 103 -5.50 -11.20 7.79
N CYS A 104 -5.41 -9.95 7.37
CA CYS A 104 -5.16 -9.59 5.98
C CYS A 104 -4.06 -8.53 5.96
N GLY A 105 -3.04 -8.72 5.15
CA GLY A 105 -1.93 -7.78 5.04
C GLY A 105 -0.90 -8.29 4.05
N ILE A 106 0.20 -7.55 3.93
CA ILE A 106 1.24 -7.84 2.94
C ILE A 106 1.85 -9.22 3.16
N LEU A 107 2.06 -9.63 4.41
CA LEU A 107 2.59 -10.95 4.73
C LEU A 107 1.66 -12.10 4.31
N GLN A 108 0.35 -11.85 4.23
CA GLN A 108 -0.65 -12.81 3.76
C GLN A 108 -0.95 -12.68 2.25
N GLY A 109 -0.19 -11.84 1.52
CA GLY A 109 -0.43 -11.60 0.10
C GLY A 109 -1.58 -10.64 -0.21
N TYR A 110 -2.16 -9.99 0.81
CA TYR A 110 -3.17 -8.94 0.63
C TYR A 110 -2.51 -7.56 0.62
N TRP A 111 -2.26 -7.04 -0.58
CA TRP A 111 -1.62 -5.73 -0.80
C TRP A 111 -2.60 -4.55 -0.68
N GLY A 112 -3.87 -4.84 -0.44
CA GLY A 112 -4.94 -3.85 -0.31
C GLY A 112 -5.65 -3.53 -1.62
N TYR A 113 -6.62 -2.63 -1.51
CA TYR A 113 -7.50 -2.20 -2.59
C TYR A 113 -7.30 -0.71 -2.86
N SER A 114 -7.21 -0.33 -4.13
CA SER A 114 -7.11 1.08 -4.51
C SER A 114 -8.48 1.70 -4.62
N THR A 115 -8.77 2.70 -3.79
CA THR A 115 -10.02 3.46 -3.85
C THR A 115 -10.11 4.36 -5.09
N ARG A 116 -8.97 4.81 -5.64
CA ARG A 116 -8.91 5.62 -6.86
C ARG A 116 -9.16 4.79 -8.12
N PHE A 117 -8.48 3.64 -8.24
CA PHE A 117 -8.55 2.79 -9.43
C PHE A 117 -9.61 1.70 -9.34
N LYS A 118 -10.31 1.60 -8.21
CA LYS A 118 -11.35 0.61 -7.92
C LYS A 118 -10.92 -0.82 -8.29
N SER A 119 -9.68 -1.16 -7.96
CA SER A 119 -9.04 -2.43 -8.31
C SER A 119 -7.99 -2.81 -7.27
N ASP A 120 -7.61 -4.09 -7.26
CA ASP A 120 -6.60 -4.60 -6.32
C ASP A 120 -5.21 -4.05 -6.66
N VAL A 121 -4.48 -3.64 -5.61
CA VAL A 121 -3.18 -2.97 -5.76
C VAL A 121 -2.17 -3.86 -6.49
N TRP A 122 -2.23 -5.17 -6.24
CA TRP A 122 -1.33 -6.15 -6.88
C TRP A 122 -1.40 -6.11 -8.41
N GLY A 123 -2.62 -6.06 -8.98
CA GLY A 123 -2.79 -5.99 -10.44
C GLY A 123 -2.21 -4.70 -11.05
N ILE A 124 -2.33 -3.59 -10.33
CA ILE A 124 -1.81 -2.29 -10.77
C ILE A 124 -0.27 -2.28 -10.72
N VAL A 125 0.29 -2.75 -9.60
CA VAL A 125 1.75 -2.76 -9.38
C VAL A 125 2.43 -3.66 -10.40
N THR A 126 1.91 -4.88 -10.61
CA THR A 126 2.47 -5.83 -11.59
C THR A 126 2.43 -5.29 -13.02
N THR A 127 1.29 -4.70 -13.43
CA THR A 127 1.16 -4.10 -14.77
C THR A 127 2.18 -2.98 -14.98
N ARG A 128 2.28 -2.05 -14.03
CA ARG A 128 3.20 -0.91 -14.14
C ARG A 128 4.66 -1.32 -14.09
N LEU A 129 5.01 -2.23 -13.17
CA LEU A 129 6.36 -2.74 -13.05
C LEU A 129 6.78 -3.50 -14.32
N GLY A 130 5.87 -4.29 -14.90
CA GLY A 130 6.08 -4.99 -16.17
C GLY A 130 6.33 -4.02 -17.32
N LEU A 131 5.51 -2.98 -17.47
CA LEU A 131 5.69 -1.95 -18.51
C LEU A 131 7.02 -1.21 -18.35
N THR A 132 7.40 -0.84 -17.12
CA THR A 132 8.71 -0.22 -16.84
C THR A 132 9.86 -1.14 -17.19
N GLY A 133 9.75 -2.44 -16.87
CA GLY A 133 10.75 -3.45 -17.24
C GLY A 133 10.92 -3.59 -18.75
N ILE A 134 9.81 -3.60 -19.50
CA ILE A 134 9.84 -3.66 -20.97
C ILE A 134 10.50 -2.40 -21.55
N LEU A 135 10.14 -1.21 -21.04
CA LEU A 135 10.76 0.04 -21.49
C LEU A 135 12.27 0.05 -21.19
N LEU A 136 12.68 -0.34 -19.98
CA LEU A 136 14.08 -0.43 -19.59
C LEU A 136 14.85 -1.42 -20.49
N PHE A 137 14.24 -2.56 -20.81
CA PHE A 137 14.83 -3.54 -21.71
C PHE A 137 15.14 -2.92 -23.07
N TRP A 138 14.19 -2.21 -23.68
CA TRP A 138 14.41 -1.55 -24.97
C TRP A 138 15.46 -0.43 -24.90
N VAL A 139 15.49 0.35 -23.80
CA VAL A 139 16.53 1.35 -23.59
C VAL A 139 17.90 0.70 -23.54
N MET A 140 18.08 -0.36 -22.76
CA MET A 140 19.37 -1.06 -22.66
C MET A 140 19.76 -1.73 -23.99
N ALA A 141 18.79 -2.35 -24.68
CA ALA A 141 19.00 -3.00 -25.97
C ALA A 141 19.42 -2.01 -27.07
N LEU A 142 19.03 -0.74 -26.98
CA LEU A 142 19.42 0.29 -27.96
C LEU A 142 20.67 1.06 -27.53
N MET A 143 20.78 1.48 -26.26
CA MET A 143 21.90 2.28 -25.78
C MET A 143 23.21 1.49 -25.76
N VAL A 144 23.19 0.24 -25.28
CA VAL A 144 24.43 -0.54 -25.12
C VAL A 144 25.11 -0.79 -26.47
N PRO A 145 24.42 -1.28 -27.52
CA PRO A 145 25.05 -1.48 -28.82
C PRO A 145 25.47 -0.18 -29.50
N SER A 146 24.63 0.87 -29.44
CA SER A 146 24.96 2.15 -30.08
C SER A 146 26.17 2.82 -29.43
N ALA A 147 26.25 2.81 -28.10
CA ALA A 147 27.43 3.31 -27.37
C ALA A 147 28.69 2.51 -27.70
N LEU A 148 28.59 1.18 -27.85
CA LEU A 148 29.72 0.34 -28.21
C LEU A 148 30.24 0.64 -29.63
N ILE A 149 29.33 0.78 -30.60
CA ILE A 149 29.69 1.12 -31.98
C ILE A 149 30.38 2.48 -32.05
N ILE A 150 29.82 3.50 -31.39
CA ILE A 150 30.42 4.85 -31.34
C ILE A 150 31.78 4.81 -30.63
N GLY A 151 31.90 4.06 -29.54
CA GLY A 151 33.15 3.89 -28.82
C GLY A 151 34.26 3.26 -29.67
N ILE A 152 33.92 2.27 -30.51
CA ILE A 152 34.87 1.65 -31.45
C ILE A 152 35.27 2.62 -32.57
N LEU A 153 34.34 3.46 -33.06
CA LEU A 153 34.64 4.42 -34.14
C LEU A 153 35.43 5.64 -33.66
N ALA A 154 35.36 5.98 -32.37
CA ALA A 154 36.03 7.13 -31.78
C ALA A 154 37.43 6.84 -31.21
N GLY A 155 37.78 5.57 -31.03
CA GLY A 155 39.11 5.10 -30.62
C GLY A 155 39.93 4.62 -31.81
#